data_AF-A0A8J6E771-F1
#
_entry.id   AF-A0A8J6E771-F1
#
_cell.length_a   1.000
_cell.length_b   1.000
_cell.length_c   1.000
_cell.angle_alpha   90.00
_cell.angle_beta   90.00
_cell.angle_gamma   90.00
#
_symmetry.space_group_name_H-M   'P 1'
#
loop_
_entity.id
_entity.type
_entity.pdbx_description
1 polymer ?
#
loop_
_entity_poly.entity_id
_entity_poly.type
_entity_poly.pdbx_seq_one_letter_code
_entity_poly.pdbx_strand_id
1 'polypeptide(L)'
;MTAATEFFLLGFQSNQNLRLSLFCIFLVIYCGTICGNLLIITLVSTSKNLQTPMYFFISQLSISDILVITDVVPNLLYLLLNNGGTITFSDCITQLYFLCAPEVFECFLLTVMSYDRYVAICNPLRYSIIMTSGHCVILTITCWLLGFSAVLIYIIKMAKLIFCGPHVIDHLFCDIVPLLDLSCSDTFIIHLEIYLLTIPFVLFPTAMIFLSYTYIVLAILKISSNTGSLKAFSTCSSHLIVVVIFYWSLFCVYVVPTKGQTVTIGKIAMLATKRV
;
A
#
# COMPACT_ATOMS: atom_id res chain seq x y z
N MET A 1 -23.11 27.75 3.39
CA MET A 1 -22.07 26.71 3.47
C MET A 1 -22.79 25.37 3.41
N THR A 2 -22.70 24.68 2.28
CA THR A 2 -23.29 23.35 2.09
C THR A 2 -22.17 22.33 2.20
N ALA A 3 -22.39 21.22 2.91
CA ALA A 3 -21.52 20.07 2.78
C ALA A 3 -21.46 19.68 1.30
N ALA A 4 -20.26 19.55 0.75
CA ALA A 4 -20.08 19.07 -0.61
C ALA A 4 -20.74 17.71 -0.76
N THR A 5 -21.71 17.58 -1.66
CA THR A 5 -22.35 16.29 -1.93
C THR A 5 -21.54 15.48 -2.94
N GLU A 6 -20.86 16.17 -3.85
CA GLU A 6 -20.14 15.57 -4.98
C GLU A 6 -18.85 16.34 -5.28
N PHE A 7 -17.84 15.60 -5.75
CA PHE A 7 -16.58 16.13 -6.28
C PHE A 7 -16.46 15.74 -7.75
N PHE A 8 -15.91 16.63 -8.56
CA PHE A 8 -15.58 16.35 -9.95
C PHE A 8 -14.11 15.97 -10.07
N LEU A 9 -13.84 14.73 -10.47
CA LEU A 9 -12.49 14.25 -10.75
C LEU A 9 -12.10 14.67 -12.16
N LEU A 10 -11.10 15.56 -12.25
CA LEU A 10 -10.56 16.00 -13.52
C LEU A 10 -9.80 14.82 -14.14
N GLY A 11 -10.43 14.21 -15.13
CA GLY A 11 -9.87 13.10 -15.88
C GLY A 11 -8.58 13.48 -16.63
N PHE A 12 -8.19 12.62 -17.56
CA PHE A 12 -7.02 12.87 -18.38
C PHE A 12 -7.34 13.88 -19.48
N GLN A 13 -6.88 15.14 -19.36
CA GLN A 13 -7.00 16.17 -20.42
C GLN A 13 -6.02 15.86 -21.57
N SER A 14 -6.27 14.79 -22.30
CA SER A 14 -5.48 14.34 -23.44
C SER A 14 -6.38 13.89 -24.59
N ASN A 15 -5.81 13.79 -25.79
CA ASN A 15 -6.49 13.27 -26.97
C ASN A 15 -7.06 11.86 -26.73
N GLN A 16 -8.21 11.58 -27.34
CA GLN A 16 -9.03 10.37 -27.15
C GLN A 16 -8.23 9.07 -27.35
N ASN A 17 -7.33 9.04 -28.32
CA ASN A 17 -6.48 7.88 -28.60
C ASN A 17 -5.58 7.49 -27.42
N LEU A 18 -5.00 8.48 -26.72
CA LEU A 18 -4.15 8.21 -25.55
C LEU A 18 -5.00 7.67 -24.39
N ARG A 19 -6.19 8.23 -24.17
CA ARG A 19 -7.11 7.76 -23.11
C ARG A 19 -7.55 6.32 -23.32
N LEU A 20 -7.92 5.96 -24.55
CA LEU A 20 -8.26 4.58 -24.91
C LEU A 20 -7.07 3.63 -24.72
N SER A 21 -5.87 4.07 -25.10
CA SER A 21 -4.65 3.30 -24.86
C SER A 21 -4.41 3.08 -23.36
N LEU A 22 -4.53 4.11 -22.53
CA LEU A 22 -4.38 4.01 -21.07
C LEU A 22 -5.45 3.12 -20.47
N PHE A 23 -6.70 3.22 -20.92
CA PHE A 23 -7.79 2.35 -20.49
C PHE A 23 -7.44 0.87 -20.72
N CYS A 24 -7.00 0.52 -21.93
CA CYS A 24 -6.61 -0.86 -22.23
C CYS A 24 -5.44 -1.33 -21.35
N ILE A 25 -4.44 -0.46 -21.13
CA ILE A 25 -3.28 -0.78 -20.29
C ILE A 25 -3.71 -1.04 -18.83
N PHE A 26 -4.45 -0.12 -18.21
CA PHE A 26 -4.91 -0.28 -16.83
C PHE A 26 -5.88 -1.44 -16.66
N LEU A 27 -6.71 -1.73 -17.67
CA LEU A 27 -7.60 -2.90 -17.64
C LEU A 27 -6.81 -4.21 -17.63
N VAL A 28 -5.77 -4.32 -18.47
CA VAL A 28 -4.90 -5.50 -18.49
C VAL A 28 -4.15 -5.65 -17.17
N ILE A 29 -3.61 -4.55 -16.62
CA ILE A 29 -2.95 -4.54 -15.31
C ILE A 29 -3.93 -5.01 -14.23
N TYR A 30 -5.16 -4.46 -14.20
CA TYR A 30 -6.20 -4.85 -13.25
C TYR A 30 -6.50 -6.35 -13.29
N CYS A 31 -6.82 -6.88 -14.47
CA CYS A 31 -7.11 -8.30 -14.61
C CYS A 31 -5.91 -9.17 -14.25
N GLY A 32 -4.70 -8.77 -14.66
CA GLY A 32 -3.46 -9.46 -14.33
C GLY A 32 -3.20 -9.52 -12.82
N THR A 33 -3.34 -8.39 -12.11
CA THR A 33 -3.15 -8.30 -10.66
C THR A 33 -4.20 -9.11 -9.90
N ILE A 34 -5.47 -9.02 -10.28
CA ILE A 34 -6.53 -9.83 -9.66
C ILE A 34 -6.26 -11.33 -9.87
N CYS A 35 -6.00 -11.76 -11.11
CA CYS A 35 -5.71 -13.17 -11.40
C CYS A 35 -4.45 -13.66 -10.66
N GLY A 36 -3.37 -12.87 -10.66
CA GLY A 36 -2.12 -13.22 -10.00
C GLY A 36 -2.28 -13.38 -8.48
N ASN A 37 -2.95 -12.43 -7.83
CA ASN A 37 -3.17 -12.48 -6.38
C ASN A 37 -4.16 -13.58 -5.98
N LEU A 38 -5.22 -13.82 -6.75
CA LEU A 38 -6.12 -14.97 -6.53
C LEU A 38 -5.41 -16.30 -6.71
N LEU A 39 -4.50 -16.42 -7.68
CA LEU A 39 -3.67 -17.60 -7.87
C LEU A 39 -2.78 -17.85 -6.65
N ILE A 40 -2.14 -16.81 -6.11
CA ILE A 40 -1.32 -16.91 -4.90
C ILE A 40 -2.17 -17.42 -3.72
N ILE A 41 -3.31 -16.79 -3.45
CA ILE A 41 -4.21 -17.19 -2.37
C ILE A 41 -4.63 -18.65 -2.55
N THR A 42 -5.04 -19.03 -3.76
CA THR A 42 -5.47 -20.40 -4.07
C THR A 42 -4.34 -21.41 -3.83
N LEU A 43 -3.14 -21.14 -4.34
CA LEU A 43 -1.98 -22.02 -4.20
C LEU A 43 -1.60 -22.24 -2.74
N VAL A 44 -1.62 -21.17 -1.92
CA VAL A 44 -1.32 -21.26 -0.49
C VAL A 44 -2.40 -22.05 0.26
N SER A 45 -3.68 -21.88 -0.10
CA SER A 45 -4.78 -22.61 0.51
C SER A 45 -4.81 -24.10 0.13
N THR A 46 -4.48 -24.46 -1.12
CA THR A 46 -4.62 -25.84 -1.61
C THR A 46 -3.35 -26.68 -1.48
N SER A 47 -2.16 -26.08 -1.55
CA SER A 47 -0.88 -26.81 -1.52
C SER A 47 -0.31 -26.89 -0.11
N LYS A 48 -0.30 -28.10 0.48
CA LYS A 48 0.31 -28.34 1.79
C LYS A 48 1.78 -27.91 1.88
N ASN A 49 2.52 -28.00 0.78
CA ASN A 49 3.93 -27.60 0.73
C ASN A 49 4.13 -26.08 0.86
N LEU A 50 3.09 -25.29 0.56
CA LEU A 50 3.09 -23.84 0.66
C LEU A 50 2.44 -23.33 1.95
N GLN A 51 1.94 -24.21 2.83
CA GLN A 51 1.35 -23.83 4.11
C GLN A 51 2.42 -23.52 5.17
N THR A 52 3.34 -22.62 4.83
CA THR A 52 4.37 -22.08 5.74
C THR A 52 4.02 -20.65 6.15
N PRO A 53 4.53 -20.16 7.30
CA PRO A 53 4.26 -18.79 7.78
C PRO A 53 4.48 -17.71 6.73
N MET A 54 5.58 -17.76 5.99
CA MET A 54 5.91 -16.77 4.96
C MET A 54 4.86 -16.72 3.83
N TYR A 55 4.46 -17.87 3.31
CA TYR A 55 3.45 -17.92 2.25
C TYR A 55 2.06 -17.54 2.75
N PHE A 56 1.75 -17.83 4.02
CA PHE A 56 0.55 -17.30 4.67
C PHE A 56 0.54 -15.76 4.70
N PHE A 57 1.66 -15.11 5.06
CA PHE A 57 1.76 -13.65 5.00
C PHE A 57 1.69 -13.12 3.56
N ILE A 58 2.33 -13.79 2.59
CA ILE A 58 2.20 -13.42 1.17
C ILE A 58 0.73 -13.48 0.71
N SER A 59 -0.04 -14.48 1.15
CA SER A 59 -1.48 -14.54 0.85
C SER A 59 -2.25 -13.36 1.43
N GLN A 60 -1.83 -12.80 2.56
CA GLN A 60 -2.47 -11.62 3.16
C GLN A 60 -2.08 -10.34 2.43
N LEU A 61 -0.83 -10.25 1.95
CA LEU A 61 -0.40 -9.19 1.03
C LEU A 61 -1.23 -9.21 -0.25
N SER A 62 -1.49 -10.40 -0.82
CA SER A 62 -2.36 -10.54 -1.99
C SER A 62 -3.81 -10.10 -1.76
N ILE A 63 -4.35 -10.30 -0.55
CA ILE A 63 -5.69 -9.79 -0.19
C ILE A 63 -5.68 -8.26 -0.13
N SER A 64 -4.63 -7.67 0.44
CA SER A 64 -4.40 -6.22 0.47
C SER A 64 -4.32 -5.62 -0.93
N ASP A 65 -3.51 -6.22 -1.82
CA ASP A 65 -3.36 -5.75 -3.21
C ASP A 65 -4.70 -5.81 -3.97
N ILE A 66 -5.49 -6.88 -3.79
CA ILE A 66 -6.82 -6.99 -4.41
C ILE A 66 -7.76 -5.89 -3.89
N LEU A 67 -7.73 -5.61 -2.58
CA LEU A 67 -8.56 -4.58 -1.96
C LEU A 67 -8.25 -3.20 -2.55
N VAL A 68 -6.97 -2.82 -2.60
CA VAL A 68 -6.53 -1.51 -3.13
C VAL A 68 -6.86 -1.37 -4.61
N ILE A 69 -6.53 -2.38 -5.42
CA ILE A 69 -6.71 -2.25 -6.88
C ILE A 69 -8.19 -2.22 -7.27
N THR A 70 -9.04 -2.94 -6.54
CA THR A 70 -10.50 -2.95 -6.76
C THR A 70 -11.15 -1.64 -6.34
N ASP A 71 -10.58 -0.93 -5.37
CA ASP A 71 -11.09 0.36 -4.89
C ASP A 71 -10.74 1.53 -5.84
N VAL A 72 -9.54 1.50 -6.45
CA VAL A 72 -9.04 2.60 -7.29
C VAL A 72 -9.30 2.38 -8.78
N VAL A 73 -8.95 1.21 -9.32
CA VAL A 73 -8.87 1.02 -10.77
C VAL A 73 -10.22 1.07 -11.50
N PRO A 74 -11.33 0.50 -10.98
CA PRO A 74 -12.62 0.61 -11.65
C PRO A 74 -13.06 2.07 -11.86
N ASN A 75 -12.86 2.92 -10.85
CA ASN A 75 -13.16 4.35 -10.94
C ASN A 75 -12.22 5.04 -11.93
N LEU A 76 -10.91 4.73 -11.92
CA LEU A 76 -9.96 5.24 -12.90
C LEU A 76 -10.37 4.88 -14.35
N LEU A 77 -10.74 3.62 -14.60
CA LEU A 77 -11.17 3.16 -15.91
C LEU A 77 -12.43 3.90 -16.39
N TYR A 78 -13.40 4.12 -15.50
CA TYR A 78 -14.59 4.91 -15.79
C TYR A 78 -14.23 6.36 -16.19
N LEU A 79 -13.34 7.01 -15.45
CA LEU A 79 -12.89 8.38 -15.75
C LEU A 79 -12.16 8.47 -17.10
N LEU A 80 -11.37 7.45 -17.45
CA LEU A 80 -10.68 7.38 -18.73
C LEU A 80 -11.65 7.26 -19.91
N LEU A 81 -12.78 6.56 -19.77
CA LEU A 81 -13.81 6.45 -20.81
C LEU A 81 -14.63 7.73 -20.95
N ASN A 82 -14.96 8.40 -19.85
CA ASN A 82 -15.91 9.52 -19.83
C ASN A 82 -15.27 10.92 -19.80
N ASN A 83 -13.93 11.01 -19.85
CA ASN A 83 -13.19 12.28 -19.80
C ASN A 83 -13.37 13.04 -18.49
N GLY A 84 -13.42 12.31 -17.38
CA GLY A 84 -13.80 12.82 -16.06
C GLY A 84 -15.11 12.22 -15.57
N GLY A 85 -15.50 12.58 -14.36
CA GLY A 85 -16.69 12.05 -13.70
C GLY A 85 -16.88 12.64 -12.32
N THR A 86 -18.12 12.56 -11.82
CA THR A 86 -18.44 12.93 -10.45
C THR A 86 -18.28 11.72 -9.53
N ILE A 87 -17.71 11.96 -8.35
CA ILE A 87 -17.65 11.01 -7.24
C ILE A 87 -18.40 11.62 -6.06
N THR A 88 -19.21 10.85 -5.35
CA THR A 88 -19.87 11.38 -4.16
C THR A 88 -18.84 11.59 -3.05
N PHE A 89 -19.13 12.49 -2.10
CA PHE A 89 -18.25 12.67 -0.95
C PHE A 89 -18.03 11.38 -0.16
N SER A 90 -19.10 10.59 0.01
CA SER A 90 -19.01 9.30 0.71
C SER A 90 -18.07 8.35 -0.02
N ASP A 91 -18.22 8.20 -1.34
CA ASP A 91 -17.36 7.32 -2.15
C ASP A 91 -15.91 7.78 -2.12
N CYS A 92 -15.67 9.11 -2.13
CA CYS A 92 -14.35 9.70 -2.05
C CYS A 92 -13.65 9.40 -0.72
N ILE A 93 -14.36 9.56 0.41
CA ILE A 93 -13.84 9.26 1.75
C ILE A 93 -13.64 7.75 1.93
N THR A 94 -14.55 6.93 1.40
CA THR A 94 -14.42 5.47 1.43
C THR A 94 -13.22 5.01 0.62
N GLN A 95 -13.04 5.51 -0.61
CA GLN A 95 -11.88 5.23 -1.44
C GLN A 95 -10.58 5.62 -0.72
N LEU A 96 -10.55 6.81 -0.11
CA LEU A 96 -9.38 7.24 0.63
C LEU A 96 -9.03 6.32 1.81
N TYR A 97 -10.03 5.86 2.55
CA TYR A 97 -9.83 4.93 3.67
C TYR A 97 -9.26 3.59 3.22
N PHE A 98 -9.83 3.01 2.14
CA PHE A 98 -9.39 1.74 1.59
C PHE A 98 -8.10 1.84 0.77
N LEU A 99 -7.67 3.04 0.39
CA LEU A 99 -6.34 3.29 -0.15
C LEU A 99 -5.28 3.33 0.96
N CYS A 100 -5.50 4.10 2.02
CA CYS A 100 -4.48 4.35 3.04
C CYS A 100 -4.34 3.22 4.09
N ALA A 101 -5.42 2.57 4.50
CA ALA A 101 -5.36 1.55 5.55
C ALA A 101 -4.51 0.31 5.14
N PRO A 102 -4.64 -0.20 3.91
CA PRO A 102 -3.75 -1.25 3.38
C PRO A 102 -2.27 -0.88 3.37
N GLU A 103 -1.91 0.37 3.03
CA GLU A 103 -0.50 0.81 3.06
C GLU A 103 0.13 0.64 4.46
N VAL A 104 -0.62 1.01 5.51
CA VAL A 104 -0.16 0.84 6.89
C VAL A 104 -0.10 -0.63 7.30
N PHE A 105 -1.11 -1.42 6.90
CA PHE A 105 -1.10 -2.86 7.10
C PHE A 105 0.14 -3.52 6.49
N GLU A 106 0.48 -3.17 5.24
CA GLU A 106 1.64 -3.72 4.53
C GLU A 106 2.96 -3.40 5.21
N CYS A 107 3.13 -2.19 5.75
CA CYS A 107 4.31 -1.83 6.55
C CYS A 107 4.54 -2.82 7.70
N PHE A 108 3.48 -3.12 8.48
CA PHE A 108 3.58 -4.06 9.59
C PHE A 108 3.73 -5.50 9.11
N LEU A 109 3.03 -5.90 8.04
CA LEU A 109 3.15 -7.24 7.50
C LEU A 109 4.56 -7.53 6.98
N LEU A 110 5.19 -6.59 6.28
CA LEU A 110 6.60 -6.68 5.84
C LEU A 110 7.56 -6.78 7.04
N THR A 111 7.22 -6.13 8.16
CA THR A 111 7.97 -6.28 9.41
C THR A 111 7.83 -7.69 9.98
N VAL A 112 6.61 -8.24 10.01
CA VAL A 112 6.33 -9.60 10.46
C VAL A 112 7.04 -10.64 9.56
N MET A 113 7.06 -10.42 8.24
CA MET A 113 7.79 -11.27 7.30
C MET A 113 9.31 -11.18 7.51
N SER A 114 9.84 -9.99 7.83
CA SER A 114 11.26 -9.83 8.20
C SER A 114 11.58 -10.54 9.52
N TYR A 115 10.67 -10.48 10.49
CA TYR A 115 10.78 -11.19 11.75
C TYR A 115 10.74 -12.71 11.56
N ASP A 116 9.85 -13.23 10.70
CA ASP A 116 9.82 -14.64 10.31
C ASP A 116 11.18 -15.12 9.80
N ARG A 117 11.77 -14.38 8.85
CA ARG A 117 13.10 -14.68 8.30
C ARG A 117 14.17 -14.63 9.38
N TYR A 118 14.12 -13.64 10.27
CA TYR A 118 15.05 -13.51 11.38
C TYR A 118 14.99 -14.73 12.31
N VAL A 119 13.80 -15.15 12.75
CA VAL A 119 13.67 -16.31 13.64
C VAL A 119 14.12 -17.59 12.93
N ALA A 120 13.77 -17.75 11.65
CA ALA A 120 14.15 -18.93 10.87
C ALA A 120 15.68 -19.10 10.73
N ILE A 121 16.43 -18.00 10.57
CA ILE A 121 17.88 -18.04 10.35
C ILE A 121 18.66 -17.93 11.65
N CYS A 122 18.31 -16.99 12.52
CA CYS A 122 19.07 -16.70 13.74
C CYS A 122 18.72 -17.66 14.89
N ASN A 123 17.51 -18.25 14.90
CA ASN A 123 17.02 -19.13 15.96
C ASN A 123 16.32 -20.40 15.43
N PRO A 124 16.97 -21.19 14.54
CA PRO A 124 16.32 -22.28 13.81
C PRO A 124 15.68 -23.35 14.72
N LEU A 125 16.31 -23.68 15.86
CA LEU A 125 15.81 -24.69 16.80
C LEU A 125 14.49 -24.28 17.49
N ARG A 126 14.22 -22.98 17.59
CA ARG A 126 13.01 -22.44 18.24
C ARG A 126 11.95 -21.99 17.24
N TYR A 127 12.25 -22.03 15.94
CA TYR A 127 11.37 -21.49 14.90
C TYR A 127 9.96 -22.08 14.95
N SER A 128 9.83 -23.41 15.04
CA SER A 128 8.54 -24.11 15.06
C SER A 128 7.69 -23.83 16.30
N ILE A 129 8.31 -23.39 17.39
CA ILE A 129 7.62 -23.04 18.65
C ILE A 129 7.18 -21.57 18.62
N ILE A 130 7.96 -20.70 17.98
CA ILE A 130 7.69 -19.26 17.89
C ILE A 130 6.69 -18.97 16.76
N MET A 131 6.97 -19.42 15.54
CA MET A 131 6.16 -19.14 14.34
C MET A 131 5.13 -20.24 14.09
N THR A 132 4.26 -20.46 15.06
CA THR A 132 3.12 -21.39 14.90
C THR A 132 2.02 -20.73 14.04
N SER A 133 1.16 -21.54 13.42
CA SER A 133 0.03 -21.02 12.64
C SER A 133 -0.87 -20.09 13.45
N GLY A 134 -1.10 -20.41 14.73
CA GLY A 134 -1.87 -19.56 15.64
C GLY A 134 -1.21 -18.20 15.89
N HIS A 135 0.11 -18.17 16.14
CA HIS A 135 0.84 -16.90 16.26
C HIS A 135 0.81 -16.09 14.96
N CYS A 136 0.96 -16.73 13.80
CA CYS A 136 0.91 -16.04 12.51
C CYS A 136 -0.46 -15.38 12.25
N VAL A 137 -1.55 -16.07 12.61
CA VAL A 137 -2.91 -15.52 12.53
C VAL A 137 -3.06 -14.32 13.46
N ILE A 138 -2.61 -14.41 14.72
CA ILE A 138 -2.66 -13.29 15.67
C ILE A 138 -1.89 -12.09 15.12
N LEU A 139 -0.64 -12.29 14.68
CA LEU A 139 0.20 -11.23 14.10
C LEU A 139 -0.50 -10.55 12.92
N THR A 140 -1.12 -11.33 12.03
CA THR A 140 -1.84 -10.80 10.87
C THR A 140 -3.06 -9.99 11.27
N ILE A 141 -3.88 -10.50 12.20
CA ILE A 141 -5.05 -9.77 12.72
C ILE A 141 -4.60 -8.46 13.36
N THR A 142 -3.51 -8.48 14.13
CA THR A 142 -2.94 -7.26 14.72
C THR A 142 -2.50 -6.26 13.65
N CYS A 143 -1.84 -6.72 12.57
CA CYS A 143 -1.47 -5.84 11.46
C CYS A 143 -2.71 -5.17 10.84
N TRP A 144 -3.77 -5.94 10.58
CA TRP A 144 -5.02 -5.42 10.01
C TRP A 144 -5.68 -4.41 10.94
N LEU A 145 -5.83 -4.76 12.22
CA LEU A 145 -6.43 -3.88 13.22
C LEU A 145 -5.64 -2.57 13.36
N LEU A 146 -4.31 -2.63 13.43
CA LEU A 146 -3.46 -1.44 13.50
C LEU A 146 -3.58 -0.57 12.24
N GLY A 147 -3.55 -1.17 11.05
CA GLY A 147 -3.68 -0.45 9.78
C GLY A 147 -5.01 0.29 9.67
N PHE A 148 -6.12 -0.42 9.86
CA PHE A 148 -7.46 0.18 9.77
C PHE A 148 -7.73 1.20 10.89
N SER A 149 -7.34 0.91 12.14
CA SER A 149 -7.59 1.84 13.25
C SER A 149 -6.79 3.13 13.15
N ALA A 150 -5.53 3.06 12.71
CA ALA A 150 -4.69 4.24 12.53
C ALA A 150 -5.31 5.22 11.53
N VAL A 151 -5.74 4.70 10.37
CA VAL A 151 -6.32 5.51 9.30
C VAL A 151 -7.69 6.07 9.67
N LEU A 152 -8.51 5.29 10.39
CA LEU A 152 -9.86 5.70 10.78
C LEU A 152 -9.88 7.02 11.56
N ILE A 153 -8.88 7.25 12.42
CA ILE A 153 -8.82 8.44 13.30
C ILE A 153 -8.81 9.73 12.48
N TYR A 154 -7.88 9.86 11.53
CA TYR A 154 -7.77 11.09 10.73
C TYR A 154 -8.83 11.13 9.62
N ILE A 155 -9.29 9.99 9.10
CA ILE A 155 -10.39 9.94 8.12
C ILE A 155 -11.69 10.49 8.70
N ILE A 156 -12.04 10.15 9.95
CA ILE A 156 -13.24 10.71 10.61
C ILE A 156 -13.15 12.24 10.71
N LYS A 157 -11.95 12.80 10.89
CA LYS A 157 -11.76 14.25 10.93
C LYS A 157 -11.82 14.88 9.55
N MET A 158 -11.23 14.24 8.55
CA MET A 158 -11.33 14.67 7.16
C MET A 158 -12.78 14.66 6.68
N ALA A 159 -13.57 13.66 7.09
CA ALA A 159 -14.99 13.57 6.78
C ALA A 159 -15.83 14.71 7.38
N LYS A 160 -15.30 15.44 8.37
CA LYS A 160 -15.96 16.60 9.02
C LYS A 160 -15.49 17.94 8.47
N LEU A 161 -14.57 17.96 7.51
CA LEU A 161 -14.09 19.20 6.91
C LEU A 161 -15.20 19.89 6.11
N ILE A 162 -15.16 21.23 6.12
CA ILE A 162 -16.00 22.04 5.25
C ILE A 162 -15.21 22.35 3.98
N PHE A 163 -15.79 22.02 2.84
CA PHE A 163 -15.22 22.30 1.53
C PHE A 163 -15.93 23.51 0.92
N CYS A 164 -15.16 24.46 0.38
CA CYS A 164 -15.73 25.60 -0.35
C CYS A 164 -14.92 26.00 -1.60
N GLY A 165 -13.95 25.19 -2.00
CA GLY A 165 -13.33 25.29 -3.32
C GLY A 165 -14.29 24.91 -4.46
N PRO A 166 -13.81 24.84 -5.72
CA PRO A 166 -14.62 24.48 -6.87
C PRO A 166 -15.17 23.04 -6.86
N HIS A 167 -14.95 22.26 -5.80
CA HIS A 167 -15.23 20.82 -5.70
C HIS A 167 -14.62 20.00 -6.85
N VAL A 168 -13.52 20.50 -7.42
CA VAL A 168 -12.80 19.90 -8.53
C VAL A 168 -11.47 19.37 -8.02
N ILE A 169 -11.26 18.06 -8.17
CA ILE A 169 -10.02 17.38 -7.80
C ILE A 169 -9.26 17.09 -9.10
N ASP A 170 -8.11 17.74 -9.31
CA ASP A 170 -7.25 17.48 -10.49
C ASP A 170 -6.39 16.20 -10.33
N HIS A 171 -7.00 15.16 -9.77
CA HIS A 171 -6.45 13.83 -9.61
C HIS A 171 -7.44 12.79 -10.15
N LEU A 172 -6.93 11.59 -10.41
CA LEU A 172 -7.72 10.49 -10.97
C LEU A 172 -8.42 9.62 -9.91
N PHE A 173 -8.22 9.97 -8.64
CA PHE A 173 -8.79 9.35 -7.46
C PHE A 173 -8.75 10.35 -6.30
N CYS A 174 -9.45 10.05 -5.22
CA CYS A 174 -9.41 10.83 -4.00
C CYS A 174 -8.14 10.55 -3.19
N ASP A 175 -7.37 11.60 -2.91
CA ASP A 175 -6.13 11.53 -2.14
C ASP A 175 -6.11 12.61 -1.05
N ILE A 176 -5.26 12.44 -0.04
CA ILE A 176 -5.20 13.30 1.15
C ILE A 176 -4.89 14.74 0.78
N VAL A 177 -3.80 14.97 0.03
CA VAL A 177 -3.31 16.31 -0.32
C VAL A 177 -4.35 17.13 -1.09
N PRO A 178 -4.89 16.66 -2.24
CA PRO A 178 -5.86 17.45 -3.00
C PRO A 178 -7.18 17.67 -2.24
N LEU A 179 -7.58 16.76 -1.34
CA LEU A 179 -8.77 16.94 -0.54
C LEU A 179 -8.57 18.03 0.52
N LEU A 180 -7.41 18.06 1.18
CA LEU A 180 -7.06 19.10 2.15
C LEU A 180 -6.95 20.49 1.49
N ASP A 181 -6.40 20.58 0.28
CA ASP A 181 -6.29 21.85 -0.47
C ASP A 181 -7.65 22.46 -0.86
N LEU A 182 -8.71 21.64 -0.96
CA LEU A 182 -10.08 22.09 -1.25
C LEU A 182 -10.86 22.54 -0.01
N SER A 183 -10.35 22.29 1.19
CA SER A 183 -11.00 22.65 2.43
C SER A 183 -10.82 24.12 2.77
N CYS A 184 -11.85 24.73 3.36
CA CYS A 184 -11.75 26.06 3.99
C CYS A 184 -11.63 26.00 5.51
N SER A 185 -11.75 24.81 6.09
CA SER A 185 -11.52 24.60 7.52
C SER A 185 -10.01 24.60 7.78
N ASP A 186 -9.61 24.96 8.99
CA ASP A 186 -8.20 24.85 9.39
C ASP A 186 -7.76 23.37 9.34
N THR A 187 -6.83 23.07 8.43
CA THR A 187 -6.30 21.72 8.20
C THR A 187 -5.08 21.43 9.07
N PHE A 188 -4.58 22.39 9.86
CA PHE A 188 -3.36 22.25 10.67
C PHE A 188 -3.42 21.03 11.60
N ILE A 189 -4.54 20.84 12.30
CA ILE A 189 -4.72 19.71 13.22
C ILE A 189 -4.70 18.37 12.48
N ILE A 190 -5.26 18.31 11.27
CA ILE A 190 -5.28 17.08 10.46
C ILE A 190 -3.88 16.78 9.94
N HIS A 191 -3.16 17.78 9.42
CA HIS A 191 -1.77 17.61 9.02
C HIS A 191 -0.89 17.14 10.19
N LEU A 192 -1.04 17.78 11.36
CA LEU A 192 -0.30 17.40 12.56
C LEU A 192 -0.56 15.94 12.95
N GLU A 193 -1.83 15.51 12.93
CA GLU A 193 -2.18 14.12 13.22
C GLU A 193 -1.66 13.15 12.17
N ILE A 194 -1.77 13.47 10.88
CA ILE A 194 -1.20 12.66 9.80
C ILE A 194 0.30 12.47 10.02
N TYR A 195 1.05 13.53 10.35
CA TYR A 195 2.48 13.40 10.63
C TYR A 195 2.76 12.60 11.90
N LEU A 196 2.03 12.88 12.99
CA LEU A 196 2.20 12.21 14.28
C LEU A 196 1.87 10.72 14.22
N LEU A 197 0.94 10.31 13.36
CA LEU A 197 0.59 8.91 13.14
C LEU A 197 1.47 8.26 12.07
N THR A 198 1.64 8.88 10.91
CA THR A 198 2.32 8.23 9.77
C THR A 198 3.82 8.04 10.04
N ILE A 199 4.49 9.02 10.64
CA ILE A 199 5.95 8.95 10.86
C ILE A 199 6.31 7.74 11.75
N PRO A 200 5.72 7.56 12.96
CA PRO A 200 6.00 6.37 13.76
C PRO A 200 5.62 5.07 13.07
N PHE A 201 4.48 5.04 12.38
CA PHE A 201 3.98 3.85 11.70
C PHE A 201 4.80 3.45 10.47
N VAL A 202 5.61 4.34 9.91
CA VAL A 202 6.60 4.03 8.86
C VAL A 202 7.98 3.76 9.46
N LEU A 203 8.41 4.57 10.43
CA LEU A 203 9.75 4.52 11.02
C LEU A 203 9.94 3.27 11.89
N PHE A 204 8.93 2.89 12.68
CA PHE A 204 9.03 1.72 13.54
C PHE A 204 9.16 0.42 12.72
N PRO A 205 8.28 0.14 11.71
CA PRO A 205 8.46 -0.97 10.78
C PRO A 205 9.83 -0.98 10.09
N THR A 206 10.25 0.14 9.51
CA THR A 206 11.56 0.22 8.82
C THR A 206 12.73 -0.06 9.74
N ALA A 207 12.73 0.46 10.97
CA ALA A 207 13.75 0.18 11.97
C ALA A 207 13.78 -1.31 12.36
N MET A 208 12.62 -1.93 12.57
CA MET A 208 12.52 -3.36 12.90
C MET A 208 12.97 -4.27 11.76
N ILE A 209 12.65 -3.91 10.51
CA ILE A 209 13.14 -4.60 9.31
C ILE A 209 14.67 -4.49 9.24
N PHE A 210 15.22 -3.28 9.36
CA PHE A 210 16.67 -3.04 9.32
C PHE A 210 17.40 -3.81 10.40
N LEU A 211 16.90 -3.80 11.64
CA LEU A 211 17.46 -4.55 12.76
C LEU A 211 17.44 -6.07 12.48
N SER A 212 16.30 -6.59 12.02
CA SER A 212 16.13 -8.01 11.67
C SER A 212 17.15 -8.44 10.61
N TYR A 213 17.29 -7.67 9.54
CA TYR A 213 18.23 -7.96 8.45
C TYR A 213 19.69 -7.78 8.85
N THR A 214 20.00 -6.84 9.73
CA THR A 214 21.35 -6.71 10.31
C THR A 214 21.75 -7.99 11.04
N TYR A 215 20.87 -8.53 11.90
CA TYR A 215 21.13 -9.78 12.59
C TYR A 215 21.20 -10.99 11.63
N ILE A 216 20.34 -11.04 10.61
CA ILE A 216 20.38 -12.10 9.59
C ILE A 216 21.74 -12.09 8.88
N VAL A 217 22.22 -10.92 8.43
CA VAL A 217 23.53 -10.80 7.77
C VAL A 217 24.65 -11.24 8.71
N LEU A 218 24.64 -10.79 9.96
CA LEU A 218 25.63 -11.22 10.96
C LEU A 218 25.59 -12.74 11.21
N ALA A 219 24.42 -13.36 11.21
CA ALA A 219 24.27 -14.80 11.34
C ALA A 219 24.81 -15.54 10.11
N ILE A 220 24.50 -15.07 8.90
CA ILE A 220 25.00 -15.65 7.65
C ILE A 220 26.52 -15.57 7.56
N LEU A 221 27.13 -14.45 7.95
CA LEU A 221 28.59 -14.28 7.97
C LEU A 221 29.31 -15.26 8.91
N LYS A 222 28.61 -15.81 9.91
CA LYS A 222 29.14 -16.83 10.83
C LYS A 222 29.01 -18.26 10.29
N ILE A 223 28.25 -18.47 9.21
CA ILE A 223 28.08 -19.80 8.62
C ILE A 223 29.36 -20.16 7.85
N SER A 224 30.04 -21.22 8.27
CA SER A 224 31.28 -21.71 7.63
C SER A 224 31.04 -22.40 6.28
N SER A 225 29.80 -22.80 5.98
CA SER A 225 29.44 -23.51 4.75
C SER A 225 28.94 -22.55 3.65
N ASN A 226 29.66 -22.53 2.53
CA ASN A 226 29.32 -21.72 1.36
C ASN A 226 27.93 -22.05 0.77
N THR A 227 27.51 -23.31 0.83
CA THR A 227 26.19 -23.72 0.33
C THR A 227 25.06 -23.26 1.25
N GLY A 228 25.29 -23.25 2.56
CA GLY A 228 24.34 -22.76 3.56
C GLY A 228 24.15 -21.25 3.50
N SER A 229 25.24 -20.49 3.34
CA SER A 229 25.19 -19.03 3.20
C SER A 229 24.52 -18.58 1.90
N LEU A 230 24.83 -19.23 0.77
CA LEU A 230 24.23 -18.92 -0.54
C LEU A 230 22.71 -19.14 -0.55
N LYS A 231 22.24 -20.24 0.05
CA LYS A 231 20.81 -20.55 0.15
C LYS A 231 20.06 -19.53 1.02
N ALA A 232 20.63 -19.15 2.16
CA ALA A 232 20.05 -18.13 3.04
C ALA A 232 19.97 -16.76 2.35
N PHE A 233 21.05 -16.36 1.67
CA PHE A 233 21.10 -15.09 0.94
C PHE A 233 20.06 -15.03 -0.19
N SER A 234 19.93 -16.11 -0.97
CA SER A 234 18.95 -16.20 -2.06
C SER A 234 17.51 -16.05 -1.57
N THR A 235 17.18 -16.60 -0.40
CA THR A 235 15.81 -16.49 0.17
C THR A 235 15.51 -15.13 0.79
N CYS A 236 16.51 -14.43 1.30
CA CYS A 236 16.36 -13.10 1.90
C CYS A 236 16.34 -11.97 0.87
N SER A 237 17.06 -12.15 -0.25
CA SER A 237 17.17 -11.15 -1.30
C SER A 237 15.81 -10.84 -1.95
N SER A 238 14.97 -11.85 -2.21
CA SER A 238 13.63 -11.62 -2.76
C SER A 238 12.75 -10.78 -1.85
N HIS A 239 12.76 -11.04 -0.54
CA HIS A 239 12.00 -10.24 0.42
C HIS A 239 12.54 -8.81 0.53
N LEU A 240 13.86 -8.63 0.58
CA LEU A 240 14.47 -7.30 0.61
C LEU A 240 14.10 -6.47 -0.63
N ILE A 241 14.04 -7.09 -1.81
CA ILE A 241 13.60 -6.40 -3.03
C ILE A 241 12.16 -5.89 -2.85
N VAL A 242 11.24 -6.71 -2.34
CA VAL A 242 9.85 -6.31 -2.08
C VAL A 242 9.78 -5.13 -1.10
N VAL A 243 10.53 -5.21 0.01
CA VAL A 243 10.62 -4.13 1.00
C VAL A 243 11.14 -2.84 0.38
N VAL A 244 12.25 -2.91 -0.37
CA VAL A 244 12.86 -1.73 -1.00
C VAL A 244 11.90 -1.10 -2.00
N ILE A 245 11.28 -1.90 -2.87
CA ILE A 245 10.31 -1.38 -3.84
C ILE A 245 9.16 -0.68 -3.13
N PHE A 246 8.59 -1.29 -2.08
CA PHE A 246 7.47 -0.71 -1.34
C PHE A 246 7.83 0.64 -0.69
N TYR A 247 8.89 0.69 0.12
CA TYR A 247 9.27 1.94 0.80
C TYR A 247 9.80 3.01 -0.16
N TRP A 248 10.46 2.59 -1.24
CA TRP A 248 10.90 3.52 -2.28
C TRP A 248 9.72 4.16 -3.01
N SER A 249 8.69 3.37 -3.35
CA SER A 249 7.45 3.89 -3.94
C SER A 249 6.78 4.91 -3.02
N LEU A 250 6.64 4.61 -1.72
CA LEU A 250 6.09 5.56 -0.74
C LEU A 250 6.90 6.87 -0.68
N PHE A 251 8.22 6.77 -0.66
CA PHE A 251 9.10 7.94 -0.67
C PHE A 251 8.91 8.79 -1.93
N CYS A 252 8.82 8.16 -3.11
CA CYS A 252 8.59 8.86 -4.37
C CYS A 252 7.22 9.56 -4.43
N VAL A 253 6.17 8.98 -3.84
CA VAL A 253 4.82 9.58 -3.82
C VAL A 253 4.75 10.78 -2.90
N TYR A 254 5.26 10.65 -1.67
CA TYR A 254 4.96 11.60 -0.60
C TYR A 254 6.09 12.59 -0.30
N VAL A 255 7.34 12.31 -0.69
CA VAL A 255 8.50 13.14 -0.34
C VAL A 255 9.10 13.84 -1.56
N VAL A 256 9.09 13.21 -2.74
CA VAL A 256 9.67 13.81 -3.94
C VAL A 256 8.72 14.88 -4.50
N PRO A 257 9.11 16.17 -4.51
CA PRO A 257 8.24 17.22 -5.02
C PRO A 257 8.07 17.07 -6.53
N THR A 258 6.83 16.98 -7.00
CA THR A 258 6.47 16.95 -8.43
C THR A 258 6.52 18.35 -9.10
N LYS A 259 7.31 19.28 -8.54
CA LYS A 259 7.44 20.65 -9.07
C LYS A 259 8.12 20.62 -10.44
N GLY A 260 7.35 20.92 -11.50
CA GLY A 260 7.85 21.10 -12.87
C GLY A 260 7.49 20.00 -13.87
N GLN A 261 6.74 18.97 -13.49
CA GLN A 261 6.22 17.98 -14.44
C GLN A 261 4.93 18.47 -15.10
N THR A 262 4.75 18.19 -16.40
CA THR A 262 3.45 18.40 -17.06
C THR A 262 2.37 17.58 -16.34
N VAL A 263 1.16 18.11 -16.17
CA VAL A 263 0.04 17.49 -15.43
C VAL A 263 -0.17 16.01 -15.80
N THR A 264 -0.04 15.68 -17.08
CA THR A 264 -0.11 14.32 -17.63
C THR A 264 0.97 13.36 -17.10
N ILE A 265 2.23 13.81 -17.07
CA ILE A 265 3.36 13.01 -16.58
C ILE A 265 3.27 12.84 -15.06
N GLY A 266 2.86 13.89 -14.34
CA GLY A 266 2.63 13.82 -12.89
C GLY A 266 1.53 12.81 -12.52
N LYS A 267 0.42 12.79 -13.26
CA LYS A 267 -0.66 11.81 -13.06
C LYS A 267 -0.21 10.37 -13.35
N ILE A 268 0.56 10.14 -14.42
CA ILE A 268 1.10 8.80 -14.75
C ILE A 268 2.13 8.35 -13.71
N ALA A 269 3.03 9.26 -13.29
CA ALA A 269 4.02 8.97 -12.27
C ALA A 269 3.35 8.59 -10.95
N MET A 270 2.31 9.32 -10.53
CA MET A 270 1.53 9.05 -9.33
C MET A 270 0.81 7.70 -9.38
N LEU A 271 0.22 7.34 -10.52
CA LEU A 271 -0.41 6.03 -10.74
C LEU A 271 0.62 4.89 -10.67
N ALA A 272 1.76 5.07 -11.36
CA ALA A 272 2.83 4.07 -11.41
C ALA A 272 3.50 3.85 -10.04
N THR A 273 3.55 4.85 -9.16
CA THR A 273 4.09 4.71 -7.81
C THR A 273 3.07 4.28 -6.76
N LYS A 274 1.76 4.57 -6.93
CA LYS A 274 0.69 4.12 -6.02
C LYS A 274 0.17 2.68 -6.26
N ARG A 275 0.88 1.82 -7.01
CA ARG A 275 0.44 0.46 -7.35
C ARG A 275 -0.98 0.41 -7.98
N VAL A 276 -1.26 1.34 -8.90
CA VAL A 276 -2.51 1.40 -9.68
C VAL A 276 -2.25 0.96 -11.12
#